data_AF-A0ABD5PZ53-F1
#
_entry.id   AF-A0ABD5PZ53-F1
#
_cell.length_a   1.000
_cell.length_b   1.000
_cell.length_c   1.000
_cell.angle_alpha   90.00
_cell.angle_beta   90.00
_cell.angle_gamma   90.00
#
_symmetry.space_group_name_H-M   'P 1'
#
loop_
_entity.id
_entity.type
_entity.pdbx_description
1 polymer ?
#
loop_
_entity_poly.entity_id
_entity_poly.type
_entity_poly.pdbx_seq_one_letter_code
_entity_poly.pdbx_strand_id
1 'polypeptide(L)'
;MVEVGEHYRPTDGTRDVEGMALTPGVYRVVGATHEVALLRVTDEEGRRANTGELRRVTHESLEAEFGRADDPDAGLSPVREARNLFSGMYWSVRRFF
;
A
#
# COMPACT_ATOMS: atom_id res chain seq x y z
N MET A 1 -9.92 2.36 13.54
CA MET A 1 -10.01 3.39 12.49
C MET A 1 -8.70 3.31 11.73
N VAL A 2 -8.75 3.15 10.41
CA VAL A 2 -7.57 2.92 9.57
C VAL A 2 -6.87 4.26 9.35
N GLU A 3 -5.58 4.34 9.68
CA GLU A 3 -4.81 5.57 9.53
C GLU A 3 -3.89 5.53 8.30
N VAL A 4 -3.74 6.69 7.66
CA VAL A 4 -2.79 6.85 6.56
C VAL A 4 -1.38 6.63 7.09
N GLY A 5 -0.64 5.71 6.46
CA GLY A 5 0.68 5.26 6.91
C GLY A 5 0.70 3.90 7.59
N GLU A 6 -0.46 3.34 7.96
CA GLU A 6 -0.50 1.97 8.48
C GLU A 6 -0.16 0.94 7.41
N HIS A 7 0.43 -0.18 7.85
CA HIS A 7 0.88 -1.26 6.99
C HIS A 7 0.04 -2.52 7.21
N TYR A 8 -0.31 -3.17 6.11
CA TYR A 8 -1.17 -4.34 6.08
C TYR A 8 -0.62 -5.39 5.10
N ARG A 9 -0.86 -6.65 5.40
CA ARG A 9 -0.58 -7.78 4.52
C ARG A 9 -1.89 -8.49 4.19
N PRO A 10 -2.23 -8.66 2.90
CA PRO A 10 -3.40 -9.43 2.50
C PRO A 10 -3.23 -10.90 2.83
N THR A 11 -4.32 -11.58 3.14
CA THR A 11 -4.39 -13.04 3.16
C THR A 11 -4.43 -13.60 1.73
N ASP A 12 -4.23 -14.92 1.60
CA ASP A 12 -4.30 -15.56 0.31
C ASP A 12 -5.72 -15.45 -0.29
N GLY A 13 -5.80 -15.10 -1.58
CA GLY A 13 -7.07 -14.90 -2.27
C GLY A 13 -7.78 -13.57 -2.02
N THR A 14 -7.21 -12.65 -1.25
CA THR A 14 -7.77 -11.31 -1.04
C THR A 14 -7.89 -10.54 -2.36
N ARG A 15 -9.00 -9.83 -2.52
CA ARG A 15 -9.33 -9.08 -3.74
C ARG A 15 -9.61 -7.61 -3.44
N ASP A 16 -9.37 -6.77 -4.45
CA ASP A 16 -9.74 -5.35 -4.40
C ASP A 16 -11.23 -5.14 -4.71
N VAL A 17 -11.69 -3.89 -4.60
CA VAL A 17 -13.08 -3.50 -4.91
C VAL A 17 -13.47 -3.79 -6.36
N GLU A 18 -12.51 -3.95 -7.27
CA GLU A 18 -12.72 -4.33 -8.67
C GLU A 18 -12.70 -5.86 -8.86
N GLY A 19 -12.49 -6.63 -7.80
CA GLY A 19 -12.45 -8.09 -7.82
C GLY A 19 -11.11 -8.68 -8.27
N MET A 20 -10.06 -7.87 -8.40
CA MET A 20 -8.73 -8.31 -8.79
C MET A 20 -7.95 -8.82 -7.58
N ALA A 21 -7.29 -9.97 -7.73
CA ALA A 21 -6.45 -10.53 -6.68
C ALA A 21 -5.28 -9.60 -6.35
N LEU A 22 -5.01 -9.40 -5.06
CA LEU A 22 -3.84 -8.66 -4.61
C LEU A 22 -2.58 -9.50 -4.77
N THR A 23 -1.49 -8.85 -5.15
CA THR A 23 -0.18 -9.50 -5.18
C THR A 23 0.34 -9.68 -3.75
N PRO A 24 0.97 -10.83 -3.42
CA PRO A 24 1.58 -10.99 -2.10
C PRO A 24 2.61 -9.88 -1.79
N GLY A 25 2.50 -9.29 -0.61
CA GLY A 25 3.39 -8.21 -0.17
C GLY A 25 2.82 -7.41 1.00
N VAL A 26 3.57 -6.40 1.43
CA VAL A 26 3.11 -5.39 2.40
C VAL A 26 2.56 -4.19 1.64
N TYR A 27 1.39 -3.74 2.05
CA TYR A 27 0.70 -2.58 1.53
C TYR A 27 0.63 -1.49 2.60
N ARG A 28 0.86 -0.25 2.19
CA ARG A 28 0.71 0.93 3.03
C ARG A 28 -0.58 1.65 2.70
N VAL A 29 -1.33 2.07 3.71
CA VAL A 29 -2.48 2.95 3.56
C VAL A 29 -2.01 4.32 3.09
N VAL A 30 -2.51 4.75 1.93
CA VAL A 30 -2.27 6.08 1.36
C VAL A 30 -3.51 6.96 1.36
N GLY A 31 -4.68 6.40 1.69
CA GLY A 31 -5.93 7.12 1.89
C GLY A 31 -7.02 6.23 2.48
N ALA A 32 -7.92 6.80 3.27
CA ALA A 32 -9.05 6.10 3.90
C ALA A 32 -10.26 7.04 3.99
N THR A 33 -10.91 7.32 2.85
CA THR A 33 -12.06 8.26 2.79
C THR A 33 -13.38 7.50 2.66
N HIS A 34 -13.65 6.92 1.50
CA HIS A 34 -14.77 5.99 1.28
C HIS A 34 -14.27 4.53 1.18
N GLU A 35 -13.16 4.37 0.47
CA GLU A 35 -12.41 3.11 0.35
C GLU A 35 -11.00 3.34 0.90
N VAL A 36 -10.35 2.25 1.28
CA VAL A 36 -8.97 2.26 1.72
C VAL A 36 -8.08 2.07 0.50
N ALA A 37 -7.30 3.10 0.18
CA ALA A 37 -6.29 3.04 -0.86
C ALA A 37 -4.99 2.49 -0.29
N LEU A 38 -4.52 1.39 -0.86
CA LEU A 38 -3.38 0.60 -0.45
C LEU A 38 -2.30 0.63 -1.53
N LEU A 39 -1.09 1.05 -1.18
CA LEU A 39 0.09 1.01 -2.06
C LEU A 39 1.00 -0.12 -1.64
N ARG A 40 1.31 -1.05 -2.55
CA ARG A 40 2.28 -2.11 -2.27
C ARG A 40 3.70 -1.55 -2.17
N VAL A 41 4.33 -1.76 -1.02
CA VAL A 41 5.67 -1.23 -0.71
C VAL A 41 6.76 -2.30 -0.74
N THR A 42 6.40 -3.58 -0.89
CA THR A 42 7.37 -4.68 -1.03
C THR A 42 7.18 -5.48 -2.31
N ASP A 43 8.24 -6.13 -2.78
CA ASP A 43 8.20 -7.19 -3.79
C ASP A 43 7.68 -8.52 -3.21
N GLU A 44 7.71 -9.59 -4.02
CA GLU A 44 7.22 -10.93 -3.67
C GLU A 44 8.14 -11.60 -2.64
N GLU A 45 9.41 -11.21 -2.61
CA GLU A 45 10.42 -11.62 -1.63
C GLU A 45 10.36 -10.80 -0.34
N GLY A 46 9.42 -9.85 -0.22
CA GLY A 46 9.21 -9.02 0.96
C GLY A 46 10.24 -7.90 1.14
N ARG A 47 11.04 -7.60 0.11
CA ARG A 47 11.98 -6.48 0.08
C ARG A 47 11.28 -5.22 -0.42
N ARG A 48 11.74 -4.04 0.00
CA ARG A 48 11.16 -2.78 -0.46
C ARG A 48 11.25 -2.63 -1.97
N ALA A 49 10.12 -2.36 -2.62
CA ALA A 49 10.03 -2.14 -4.06
C ALA A 49 9.05 -1.00 -4.37
N ASN A 50 9.45 -0.12 -5.29
CA ASN A 50 8.54 0.87 -5.87
C ASN A 50 7.67 0.20 -6.93
N THR A 51 6.73 -0.64 -6.49
CA THR A 51 5.88 -1.43 -7.39
C THR A 51 4.89 -0.55 -8.16
N GLY A 52 4.50 0.60 -7.58
CA GLY A 52 3.42 1.44 -8.10
C GLY A 52 2.04 0.77 -8.07
N GLU A 53 1.92 -0.39 -7.44
CA GLU A 53 0.68 -1.14 -7.37
C GLU A 53 -0.24 -0.52 -6.32
N LEU A 54 -1.22 0.23 -6.80
CA LEU A 54 -2.26 0.86 -6.00
C LEU A 54 -3.55 0.03 -6.11
N ARG A 55 -4.04 -0.44 -4.97
CA ARG A 55 -5.27 -1.22 -4.83
C ARG A 55 -6.24 -0.49 -3.92
N ARG A 56 -7.54 -0.68 -4.13
CA ARG A 56 -8.58 -0.13 -3.27
C ARG A 56 -9.35 -1.27 -2.63
N VAL A 57 -9.56 -1.22 -1.34
CA VAL A 57 -10.36 -2.21 -0.61
C VAL A 57 -11.42 -1.53 0.21
N THR A 58 -12.50 -2.25 0.49
CA THR A 58 -13.48 -1.78 1.47
C THR A 58 -12.88 -1.82 2.86
N HIS A 59 -13.42 -1.02 3.78
CA HIS A 59 -13.02 -1.07 5.19
C HIS A 59 -13.28 -2.45 5.81
N GLU A 60 -14.39 -3.10 5.42
CA GLU A 60 -14.76 -4.43 5.90
C GLU A 60 -13.76 -5.50 5.44
N SER A 61 -13.39 -5.49 4.15
CA SER A 61 -12.37 -6.42 3.63
C SER A 61 -11.01 -6.16 4.27
N LEU A 62 -10.64 -4.89 4.53
CA LEU A 62 -9.40 -4.60 5.25
C LEU A 62 -9.38 -5.24 6.65
N GLU A 63 -10.48 -5.15 7.39
CA GLU A 63 -10.55 -5.71 8.73
C GLU A 63 -10.62 -7.25 8.75
N ALA A 64 -11.30 -7.85 7.76
CA ALA A 64 -11.50 -9.30 7.69
C ALA A 64 -10.34 -10.07 7.04
N GLU A 65 -9.71 -9.49 6.02
CA GLU A 65 -8.79 -10.20 5.11
C GLU A 65 -7.35 -9.68 5.18
N PHE A 66 -7.04 -8.72 6.07
CA PHE A 66 -5.68 -8.21 6.22
C PHE A 66 -5.17 -8.35 7.64
N GLY A 67 -3.92 -8.82 7.74
CA GLY A 67 -3.16 -8.74 8.97
C GLY A 67 -2.42 -7.41 9.03
N ARG A 68 -2.38 -6.77 10.21
CA ARG A 68 -1.49 -5.63 10.44
C ARG A 68 -0.05 -6.09 10.28
N ALA A 69 0.71 -5.36 9.47
CA ALA A 69 2.13 -5.61 9.27
C ALA A 69 2.95 -4.57 10.04
N ASP A 70 4.10 -4.99 10.57
CA ASP A 70 5.09 -4.04 11.07
C ASP A 70 5.63 -3.20 9.92
N ASP A 71 6.04 -1.98 10.24
CA ASP A 71 6.64 -1.08 9.25
C ASP A 71 7.94 -1.71 8.72
N PRO A 72 8.03 -2.01 7.41
CA PRO A 72 9.27 -2.54 6.83
C PRO A 72 10.45 -1.56 6.96
N ASP A 73 10.20 -0.29 7.26
CA ASP A 73 11.22 0.73 7.52
C ASP A 73 11.66 0.80 9.01
N ALA A 74 11.00 0.10 9.95
CA ALA A 74 11.33 0.15 11.38
C ALA A 74 12.75 -0.37 11.73
N GLY A 75 13.37 -1.16 10.85
CA GLY A 75 14.75 -1.64 10.99
C GLY A 75 15.80 -0.83 10.20
N LEU A 76 15.39 0.13 9.37
CA LEU A 76 16.28 0.82 8.41
C LEU A 76 16.10 2.34 8.51
N SER A 77 16.72 2.93 9.54
CA SER A 77 16.95 4.38 9.62
C SER A 77 17.82 4.88 8.44
N PRO A 78 17.83 6.18 8.09
CA PRO A 78 17.12 6.75 6.96
C PRO A 78 18.10 7.48 6.03
N VAL A 79 18.82 6.79 5.15
CA VAL A 79 19.96 7.43 4.44
C VAL A 79 20.12 6.89 3.02
N ARG A 80 19.42 7.50 2.04
CA ARG A 80 19.99 7.98 0.74
C ARG A 80 19.03 8.10 -0.45
N GLU A 81 17.85 7.49 -0.47
CA GLU A 81 17.06 7.42 -1.72
C GLU A 81 15.78 8.28 -1.77
N ALA A 82 15.46 9.03 -0.71
CA ALA A 82 14.25 9.86 -0.68
C ALA A 82 14.26 11.02 -1.71
N ARG A 83 15.40 11.29 -2.37
CA ARG A 83 15.56 12.44 -3.26
C ARG A 83 14.98 12.23 -4.67
N ASN A 84 14.69 10.99 -5.07
CA ASN A 84 14.11 10.70 -6.39
C ASN A 84 12.61 10.35 -6.35
N LEU A 85 11.98 10.19 -5.18
CA LEU A 85 10.57 9.78 -5.08
C LEU A 85 9.57 10.93 -5.20
N PHE A 86 9.94 12.16 -4.83
CA PHE A 86 9.01 13.29 -4.84
C PHE A 86 8.66 13.81 -6.23
N SER A 87 9.50 13.56 -7.25
CA SER A 87 9.23 13.98 -8.64
C SER A 87 8.12 13.16 -9.30
N GLY A 88 7.91 11.89 -8.91
CA GLY A 88 6.85 11.04 -9.44
C GLY A 88 5.45 11.38 -8.91
N MET A 89 5.38 11.85 -7.66
CA MET A 89 4.10 12.14 -6.97
C MET A 89 3.36 13.36 -7.52
N TYR A 90 4.05 14.28 -8.20
CA TYR A 90 3.41 15.44 -8.83
C TYR A 90 2.60 15.07 -10.09
N TRP A 91 2.93 13.97 -10.77
CA TRP A 91 2.38 13.70 -12.11
C TRP A 91 1.08 12.89 -12.15
N SER A 92 0.75 12.09 -11.13
CA SER A 92 -0.44 11.21 -11.20
C SER A 92 -1.74 11.88 -10.73
N VAL A 93 -1.66 12.92 -9.88
CA VAL A 93 -2.85 13.61 -9.35
C VAL A 93 -3.51 14.52 -10.41
N ARG A 94 -2.89 14.73 -11.58
CA ARG A 94 -3.39 15.63 -12.63
C ARG A 94 -4.22 14.96 -13.73
N ARG A 95 -4.67 13.70 -13.58
CA ARG A 95 -5.46 13.00 -14.64
C ARG A 95 -6.91 12.65 -14.28
N PHE A 96 -7.46 13.16 -13.17
CA PHE A 96 -8.87 12.96 -12.83
C PHE A 96 -9.62 14.27 -12.53
N PHE A 97 -9.37 15.31 -13.34
CA PHE A 97 -10.31 16.41 -13.59
C PHE A 97 -10.74 16.38 -15.05
#